data_AF-A0A1A8E359-F1
#
_entry.id   AF-A0A1A8E359-F1
#
_cell.length_a   1.000
_cell.length_b   1.000
_cell.length_c   1.000
_cell.angle_alpha   90.00
_cell.angle_beta   90.00
_cell.angle_gamma   90.00
#
_symmetry.space_group_name_H-M   'P 1'
#
loop_
_entity.id
_entity.type
_entity.pdbx_description
1 polymer ?
#
loop_
_entity_poly.entity_id
_entity_poly.type
_entity_poly.pdbx_seq_one_letter_code
_entity_poly.pdbx_strand_id
1 'polypeptide(L)'
;QYSSDQCSWRGSGLSHEFHRRDVEQVYLRCSQGSLEWLYPTGAIIINLRANTDPSSGHTAGVHVCIKPQPYSQGSHVYLEHKGDLRLLLAEEDHVLGEVICFSLAEGALFVEAIPQMDISRRITSFQYELV
;
A
#
# COMPACT_ATOMS: atom_id res chain seq x y z
N GLN A 1 8.09 -19.92 1.68
CA GLN A 1 6.75 -20.32 2.15
C GLN A 1 5.83 -19.12 1.93
N TYR A 2 5.02 -19.15 0.88
CA TYR A 2 4.07 -18.06 0.56
C TYR A 2 2.80 -18.29 1.38
N SER A 3 2.58 -17.45 2.39
CA SER A 3 1.34 -17.47 3.18
C SER A 3 0.22 -16.88 2.31
N SER A 4 -0.55 -17.78 1.70
CA SER A 4 -1.42 -17.49 0.55
C SER A 4 -2.87 -17.12 0.92
N ASP A 5 -3.14 -16.55 2.11
CA ASP A 5 -4.50 -16.08 2.47
C ASP A 5 -4.50 -14.73 3.21
N GLN A 6 -3.49 -13.89 2.97
CA GLN A 6 -3.34 -12.64 3.71
C GLN A 6 -4.04 -11.49 2.97
N CYS A 7 -5.36 -11.37 3.17
CA CYS A 7 -6.09 -10.16 2.79
C CYS A 7 -5.50 -8.91 3.46
N SER A 8 -4.86 -9.08 4.63
CA SER A 8 -4.17 -7.99 5.32
C SER A 8 -2.70 -8.29 5.49
N TRP A 9 -1.86 -7.27 5.34
CA TRP A 9 -0.42 -7.38 5.57
C TRP A 9 0.00 -6.51 6.74
N ARG A 10 0.88 -7.06 7.57
CA ARG A 10 1.52 -6.34 8.66
C ARG A 10 3.02 -6.59 8.61
N GLY A 11 3.81 -5.53 8.45
CA GLY A 11 5.26 -5.60 8.32
C GLY A 11 5.96 -4.50 9.11
N SER A 12 7.30 -4.56 9.12
CA SER A 12 8.16 -3.60 9.81
C SER A 12 9.31 -3.18 8.91
N GLY A 13 9.53 -1.88 8.72
CA GLY A 13 10.64 -1.35 7.94
C GLY A 13 12.02 -1.61 8.57
N LEU A 14 12.07 -1.95 9.86
CA LEU A 14 13.31 -2.30 10.56
C LEU A 14 13.79 -3.73 10.31
N SER A 15 12.93 -4.59 9.75
CA SER A 15 13.26 -6.01 9.52
C SER A 15 14.04 -6.21 8.21
N HIS A 16 14.23 -5.16 7.41
CA HIS A 16 14.90 -5.25 6.12
C HIS A 16 16.41 -5.16 6.28
N GLU A 17 17.16 -6.06 5.62
CA GLU A 17 18.62 -5.98 5.61
C GLU A 17 19.05 -4.69 4.88
N PHE A 18 19.71 -3.79 5.61
CA PHE A 18 20.18 -2.46 5.16
C PHE A 18 21.03 -2.46 3.87
N HIS A 19 21.43 -3.62 3.36
CA HIS A 19 22.33 -3.76 2.22
C HIS A 19 21.65 -3.87 0.86
N ARG A 20 20.32 -3.94 0.80
CA ARG A 20 19.57 -3.95 -0.45
C ARG A 20 18.63 -2.74 -0.50
N ARG A 21 18.87 -1.85 -1.46
CA ARG A 21 17.96 -0.77 -1.87
C ARG A 21 16.72 -1.34 -2.58
N ASP A 22 16.22 -2.46 -2.11
CA ASP A 22 15.15 -3.20 -2.75
C ASP A 22 13.84 -2.73 -2.14
N VAL A 23 12.90 -2.35 -3.00
CA VAL A 23 11.53 -1.97 -2.62
C VAL A 23 10.77 -3.26 -2.30
N GLU A 24 10.25 -3.39 -1.07
CA GLU A 24 9.56 -4.61 -0.66
C GLU A 24 8.25 -4.78 -1.45
N GLN A 25 8.04 -5.97 -2.02
CA GLN A 25 6.85 -6.29 -2.81
C GLN A 25 5.84 -7.03 -1.95
N VAL A 26 4.69 -6.41 -1.69
CA VAL A 26 3.55 -6.97 -0.97
C VAL A 26 2.48 -7.37 -1.98
N TYR A 27 1.99 -8.62 -1.91
CA TYR A 27 0.96 -9.12 -2.81
C TYR A 27 -0.28 -9.52 -2.02
N LEU A 28 -1.42 -8.89 -2.29
CA LEU A 28 -2.70 -9.16 -1.62
C LEU A 28 -3.74 -9.56 -2.66
N ARG A 29 -4.47 -10.66 -2.40
CA ARG A 29 -5.43 -11.25 -3.35
C ARG A 29 -6.84 -11.35 -2.75
N CYS A 30 -7.36 -10.24 -2.26
CA CYS A 30 -8.70 -10.15 -1.68
C CYS A 30 -9.45 -8.94 -2.22
N SER A 31 -10.78 -8.97 -2.12
CA SER A 31 -11.62 -7.82 -2.45
C SER A 31 -11.56 -6.73 -1.40
N GLN A 32 -11.16 -7.03 -0.16
CA GLN A 32 -10.92 -6.04 0.88
C GLN A 32 -9.88 -6.53 1.87
N GLY A 33 -9.25 -5.60 2.58
CA GLY A 33 -8.31 -5.89 3.63
C GLY A 33 -7.65 -4.65 4.21
N SER A 34 -6.48 -4.83 4.81
CA SER A 34 -5.75 -3.75 5.46
C SER A 34 -4.24 -3.88 5.33
N LEU A 35 -3.56 -2.75 5.46
CA LEU A 35 -2.11 -2.67 5.53
C LEU A 35 -1.73 -2.03 6.85
N GLU A 36 -0.76 -2.59 7.56
CA GLU A 36 -0.11 -1.95 8.72
C GLU A 36 1.42 -2.07 8.60
N TRP A 37 2.09 -0.95 8.33
CA TRP A 37 3.54 -0.86 8.23
C TRP A 37 4.12 -0.13 9.45
N LEU A 38 4.79 -0.89 10.31
CA LEU A 38 5.45 -0.37 11.51
C LEU A 38 6.84 0.17 11.16
N TYR A 39 7.21 1.33 11.72
CA TYR A 39 8.52 1.94 11.48
C TYR A 39 8.88 2.02 9.98
N PRO A 40 8.04 2.69 9.17
CA PRO A 40 8.23 2.76 7.73
C PRO A 40 9.65 3.26 7.40
N THR A 41 10.34 2.55 6.51
CA THR A 41 11.71 2.85 6.05
C THR A 41 11.85 2.44 4.59
N GLY A 42 12.39 3.31 3.73
CA GLY A 42 12.47 3.04 2.30
C GLY A 42 11.10 3.11 1.64
N ALA A 43 10.72 2.10 0.86
CA ALA A 43 9.41 2.04 0.23
C ALA A 43 8.93 0.60 0.06
N ILE A 44 7.61 0.43 -0.05
CA ILE A 44 6.96 -0.84 -0.37
C ILE A 44 6.01 -0.65 -1.57
N ILE A 45 5.89 -1.67 -2.41
CA ILE A 45 4.90 -1.75 -3.50
C ILE A 45 3.85 -2.77 -3.13
N ILE A 46 2.59 -2.37 -3.13
CA ILE A 46 1.45 -3.22 -2.82
C ILE A 46 0.70 -3.52 -4.11
N ASN A 47 0.78 -4.79 -4.49
CA ASN A 47 0.12 -5.37 -5.64
C ASN A 47 -1.21 -5.99 -5.20
N LEU A 48 -2.30 -5.30 -5.51
CA LEU A 48 -3.65 -5.77 -5.23
C LEU A 48 -4.18 -6.60 -6.40
N ARG A 49 -4.89 -7.69 -6.11
CA ARG A 49 -5.57 -8.50 -7.11
C ARG A 49 -6.95 -8.94 -6.62
N ALA A 50 -7.95 -8.82 -7.49
CA ALA A 50 -9.25 -9.44 -7.24
C ALA A 50 -9.14 -10.97 -7.22
N ASN A 51 -10.01 -11.63 -6.47
CA ASN A 51 -10.08 -13.10 -6.44
C ASN A 51 -10.92 -13.69 -7.60
N THR A 52 -11.21 -12.90 -8.62
CA THR A 52 -11.96 -13.32 -9.82
C THR A 52 -11.03 -13.99 -10.83
N ASP A 53 -11.57 -14.88 -11.66
CA ASP A 53 -10.81 -15.62 -12.66
C ASP A 53 -10.07 -14.67 -13.61
N PRO A 54 -8.73 -14.75 -13.75
CA PRO A 54 -7.95 -13.90 -14.66
C PRO A 54 -8.39 -14.05 -16.13
N SER A 55 -9.04 -15.16 -16.51
CA SER A 55 -9.60 -15.37 -17.85
C SER A 55 -10.75 -14.43 -18.19
N SER A 56 -11.37 -13.79 -17.19
CA SER A 56 -12.48 -12.87 -17.41
C SER A 56 -12.04 -11.55 -18.06
N GLY A 57 -10.79 -11.09 -17.95
CA GLY A 57 -10.36 -9.83 -18.59
C GLY A 57 -11.09 -8.56 -18.09
N HIS A 58 -11.90 -8.64 -17.04
CA HIS A 58 -12.77 -7.56 -16.55
C HIS A 58 -12.07 -6.61 -15.54
N THR A 59 -10.75 -6.59 -15.44
CA THR A 59 -10.04 -5.65 -14.53
C THR A 59 -10.25 -4.19 -14.91
N ALA A 60 -10.63 -3.90 -16.16
CA ALA A 60 -10.90 -2.56 -16.65
C ALA A 60 -12.06 -1.84 -15.94
N GLY A 61 -12.95 -2.59 -15.26
CA GLY A 61 -14.06 -2.01 -14.47
C GLY A 61 -13.81 -1.96 -12.97
N VAL A 62 -12.75 -2.60 -12.48
CA VAL A 62 -12.48 -2.72 -11.03
C VAL A 62 -11.70 -1.51 -10.56
N HIS A 63 -12.16 -0.89 -9.48
CA HIS A 63 -11.49 0.22 -8.81
C HIS A 63 -10.97 -0.23 -7.45
N VAL A 64 -9.82 0.31 -7.05
CA VAL A 64 -9.29 0.20 -5.70
C VAL A 64 -9.63 1.47 -4.96
N CYS A 65 -10.29 1.36 -3.82
CA CYS A 65 -10.48 2.44 -2.88
C CYS A 65 -9.64 2.19 -1.63
N ILE A 66 -8.88 3.20 -1.20
CA ILE A 66 -8.11 3.16 0.04
C ILE A 66 -8.65 4.18 1.04
N LYS A 67 -8.60 3.83 2.32
CA LYS A 67 -8.98 4.71 3.42
C LYS A 67 -7.92 4.67 4.53
N PRO A 68 -7.19 5.77 4.79
CA PRO A 68 -6.23 5.81 5.87
C PRO A 68 -6.90 5.69 7.23
N GLN A 69 -6.20 5.04 8.16
CA GLN A 69 -6.60 5.03 9.56
C GLN A 69 -6.26 6.40 10.20
N PRO A 70 -7.05 6.88 11.18
CA PRO A 70 -6.81 8.20 11.80
C PRO A 70 -5.43 8.38 12.45
N TYR A 71 -4.78 7.28 12.84
CA TYR A 71 -3.45 7.27 13.44
C TYR A 71 -2.32 7.01 12.43
N SER A 72 -2.66 6.88 11.14
CA SER A 72 -1.69 6.60 10.10
C SER A 72 -0.78 7.79 9.87
N GLN A 73 0.54 7.54 9.82
CA GLN A 73 1.56 8.54 9.57
C GLN A 73 2.87 7.89 9.10
N GLY A 74 3.83 8.71 8.68
CA GLY A 74 5.19 8.31 8.33
C GLY A 74 5.41 7.88 6.88
N SER A 75 4.45 8.14 5.99
CA SER A 75 4.63 7.86 4.56
C SER A 75 3.75 8.73 3.66
N HIS A 76 4.12 8.76 2.39
CA HIS A 76 3.26 9.17 1.28
C HIS A 76 2.78 7.93 0.53
N VAL A 77 1.57 7.98 -0.03
CA VAL A 77 1.01 6.93 -0.87
C VAL A 77 0.87 7.45 -2.30
N TYR A 78 1.46 6.73 -3.23
CA TYR A 78 1.45 7.01 -4.67
C TYR A 78 0.81 5.86 -5.44
N LEU A 79 0.32 6.19 -6.63
CA LEU A 79 0.02 5.24 -7.68
C LEU A 79 1.25 5.09 -8.57
N GLU A 80 1.76 3.87 -8.70
CA GLU A 80 2.87 3.51 -9.56
C GLU A 80 2.37 2.86 -10.85
N HIS A 81 2.80 3.41 -11.98
CA HIS A 81 2.59 2.80 -13.30
C HIS A 81 3.82 2.95 -14.18
N LYS A 82 4.51 1.85 -14.48
CA LYS A 82 5.64 1.80 -15.41
C LYS A 82 6.77 2.79 -15.06
N GLY A 83 6.99 3.02 -13.77
CA GLY A 83 8.00 3.94 -13.25
C GLY A 83 7.52 5.38 -13.02
N ASP A 84 6.30 5.73 -13.44
CA ASP A 84 5.68 7.01 -13.09
C ASP A 84 4.96 6.92 -11.74
N LEU A 85 5.15 7.94 -10.89
CA LEU A 85 4.51 8.05 -9.58
C LEU A 85 3.54 9.23 -9.56
N ARG A 86 2.28 8.96 -9.22
CA ARG A 86 1.24 9.98 -8.99
C ARG A 86 0.82 9.96 -7.53
N LEU A 87 0.99 11.08 -6.82
CA LEU A 87 0.58 11.18 -5.42
C LEU A 87 -0.93 10.94 -5.28
N LEU A 88 -1.30 10.03 -4.37
CA LEU A 88 -2.68 9.75 -3.97
C LEU A 88 -2.98 10.36 -2.61
N LEU A 89 -2.08 10.18 -1.64
CA LEU A 89 -2.25 10.65 -0.26
C LEU A 89 -0.92 11.15 0.30
N ALA A 90 -0.87 12.41 0.73
CA ALA A 90 0.27 12.99 1.45
C ALA A 90 0.15 12.72 2.95
N GLU A 91 1.26 12.63 3.70
CA GLU A 91 1.25 12.28 5.15
C GLU A 91 0.29 13.16 5.95
N GLU A 92 0.30 14.47 5.70
CA GLU A 92 -0.55 15.46 6.33
C GLU A 92 -2.05 15.20 6.15
N ASP A 93 -2.44 14.53 5.06
CA ASP A 93 -3.84 14.27 4.71
C ASP A 93 -4.36 12.95 5.31
N HIS A 94 -3.49 12.09 5.89
CA HIS A 94 -3.92 10.83 6.48
C HIS A 94 -4.97 11.04 7.59
N VAL A 95 -4.84 12.14 8.35
CA VAL A 95 -5.74 12.49 9.45
C VAL A 95 -7.15 12.82 8.95
N LEU A 96 -7.31 13.24 7.70
CA LEU A 96 -8.60 13.56 7.11
C LEU A 96 -9.46 12.31 6.91
N GLY A 97 -8.83 11.14 6.75
CA GLY A 97 -9.57 9.87 6.61
C GLY A 97 -10.36 9.76 5.30
N GLU A 98 -10.02 10.57 4.29
CA GLU A 98 -10.71 10.59 3.00
C GLU A 98 -10.50 9.28 2.23
N VAL A 99 -11.53 8.86 1.52
CA VAL A 99 -11.46 7.67 0.66
C VAL A 99 -10.99 8.10 -0.72
N ILE A 100 -9.89 7.51 -1.19
CA ILE A 100 -9.32 7.77 -2.51
C ILE A 100 -9.47 6.52 -3.36
N CYS A 101 -10.04 6.66 -4.55
CA CYS A 101 -10.23 5.54 -5.47
C CYS A 101 -9.49 5.76 -6.79
N PHE A 102 -8.98 4.68 -7.38
CA PHE A 102 -8.34 4.65 -8.69
C PHE A 102 -8.65 3.33 -9.40
N SER A 103 -8.52 3.27 -10.72
CA SER A 103 -8.73 2.01 -11.44
C SER A 103 -7.61 1.02 -11.14
N LEU A 104 -7.95 -0.25 -10.86
CA LEU A 104 -6.97 -1.32 -10.67
C LEU A 104 -6.07 -1.51 -11.91
N ALA A 105 -6.55 -1.12 -13.11
CA ALA A 105 -5.78 -1.15 -14.33
C ALA A 105 -4.72 -0.04 -14.43
N GLU A 106 -4.86 1.04 -13.65
CA GLU A 106 -3.88 2.13 -13.65
C GLU A 106 -2.55 1.72 -13.02
N GLY A 107 -2.51 0.84 -12.02
CA GLY A 107 -1.23 0.50 -11.40
C GLY A 107 -1.31 -0.10 -10.00
N ALA A 108 -0.16 -0.09 -9.33
CA ALA A 108 0.01 -0.57 -7.96
C ALA A 108 0.16 0.60 -6.98
N LEU A 109 -0.03 0.33 -5.68
CA LEU A 109 0.25 1.34 -4.66
C LEU A 109 1.74 1.31 -4.34
N PHE A 110 2.39 2.47 -4.38
CA PHE A 110 3.75 2.68 -3.91
C PHE A 110 3.71 3.52 -2.65
N VAL A 111 4.16 2.97 -1.53
CA VAL A 111 4.14 3.64 -0.22
C VAL A 111 5.57 3.95 0.17
N GLU A 112 5.89 5.23 0.24
CA GLU A 112 7.24 5.72 0.51
C GLU A 112 7.32 6.27 1.92
N ALA A 113 8.28 5.78 2.71
CA ALA A 113 8.52 6.28 4.05
C ALA A 113 9.11 7.69 4.03
N ILE A 114 8.64 8.54 4.93
CA ILE A 114 9.22 9.88 5.10
C ILE A 114 10.50 9.76 5.93
N PRO A 115 11.66 10.28 5.46
CA PRO A 115 12.89 10.26 6.22
C PRO A 115 12.72 10.94 7.58
N GLN A 116 13.09 10.22 8.63
CA GLN A 116 13.00 10.71 10.00
C GLN A 116 14.37 10.67 10.67
N MET A 117 14.61 11.65 11.55
CA MET A 117 15.86 11.79 12.31
C MET A 117 15.77 11.19 13.72
N ASP A 118 14.59 10.73 14.12
CA ASP A 118 14.32 10.13 15.42
C ASP A 118 13.95 8.64 15.31
N ILE A 119 13.80 7.98 16.46
CA ILE A 119 13.36 6.59 16.58
C ILE A 119 11.88 6.50 16.97
N SER A 120 11.10 7.55 16.70
CA SER A 120 9.71 7.60 17.09
C SER A 120 8.91 6.51 16.37
N ARG A 121 7.91 5.95 17.07
CA ARG A 121 7.03 4.95 16.47
C ARG A 121 6.07 5.64 15.51
N ARG A 122 6.26 5.40 14.21
CA ARG A 122 5.28 5.71 13.16
C ARG A 122 4.66 4.45 12.60
N ILE A 123 3.41 4.56 12.18
CA ILE A 123 2.65 3.45 11.63
C ILE A 123 1.91 3.98 10.41
N THR A 124 2.21 3.45 9.22
CA THR A 124 1.36 3.66 8.06
C THR A 124 0.28 2.60 8.04
N SER A 125 -0.98 2.99 8.06
CA SER A 125 -2.10 2.06 8.13
C SER A 125 -3.30 2.54 7.34
N PHE A 126 -3.85 1.67 6.50
CA PHE A 126 -5.06 1.95 5.72
C PHE A 126 -5.83 0.67 5.41
N GLN A 127 -7.13 0.84 5.16
CA GLN A 127 -7.99 -0.19 4.59
C GLN A 127 -7.99 -0.05 3.08
N TYR A 128 -8.18 -1.16 2.37
CA TYR A 128 -8.42 -1.16 0.94
C TYR A 128 -9.65 -2.02 0.60
N GLU A 129 -10.33 -1.64 -0.47
CA GLU A 129 -11.45 -2.37 -1.06
C GLU A 129 -11.38 -2.30 -2.59
N LEU A 130 -11.73 -3.40 -3.26
CA LEU A 130 -11.86 -3.52 -4.71
C LEU A 130 -13.36 -3.54 -5.04
N VAL A 131 -13.82 -2.53 -5.79
CA VAL A 131 -15.22 -2.30 -6.17
C VAL A 131 -15.44 -2.34 -7.67
#